data_AF-A0A935DR98-F1
#
_entry.id   AF-A0A935DR98-F1
#
_cell.length_a   1.000
_cell.length_b   1.000
_cell.length_c   1.000
_cell.angle_alpha   90.00
_cell.angle_beta   90.00
_cell.angle_gamma   90.00
#
_symmetry.space_group_name_H-M   'P 1'
#
loop_
_entity.id
_entity.type
_entity.pdbx_description
1 polymer ?
#
loop_
_entity_poly.entity_id
_entity_poly.type
_entity_poly.pdbx_seq_one_letter_code
_entity_poly.pdbx_strand_id
1 'polypeptide(L)'
;MRARLSTALLMCLSLARCAEPASDPRDATLRSVFARADQSLLRSRPSLVAGRYARMARGAYDFYRGSLPLFLHDWRDGANELSRSRFTLDLPQPRSAGDPHLENFGTLRARDGSLALEPNDLDGADRVPYLWDLRRLTVGLCLAARLSNPDAPAARAAAVGAVPAIVRAAAVAYADAIAAHARGAARARVTAGGGDLVLDDLFRRGQRDADRRRELSDLTVLTGARRTILRGAPDPTDSENVLAELPEPARDALPALLSRYRATLLAPPPAEYFAVLDSAREYGSGVASWPRVRALVLVRGPSDAPDDDVILEVKELADSVVPGGPPPGVWFDTVPARLVASARALWAVPDADPLWGADEWLGLPVLVRTESAGHKTIRVDRLVAALGTP
;
A
#
# COMPACT_ATOMS: atom_id res chain seq x y z
N MET A 1 -29.89 -41.52 -63.91
CA MET A 1 -30.23 -40.24 -63.23
C MET A 1 -30.28 -40.42 -61.71
N ARG A 2 -29.21 -40.94 -61.08
CA ARG A 2 -29.09 -41.13 -59.63
C ARG A 2 -27.63 -40.91 -59.22
N ALA A 3 -27.28 -39.67 -58.91
CA ALA A 3 -25.97 -39.30 -58.36
C ALA A 3 -26.06 -37.90 -57.72
N ARG A 4 -26.92 -37.71 -56.72
CA ARG A 4 -26.96 -36.50 -55.87
C ARG A 4 -27.56 -36.82 -54.50
N LEU A 5 -26.96 -37.73 -53.73
CA LEU A 5 -27.41 -38.00 -52.35
C LEU A 5 -26.32 -38.67 -51.51
N SER A 6 -25.08 -38.16 -51.57
CA SER A 6 -24.01 -38.64 -50.66
C SER A 6 -23.04 -37.56 -50.18
N THR A 7 -23.14 -36.32 -50.68
CA THR A 7 -22.21 -35.24 -50.30
C THR A 7 -22.74 -34.30 -49.22
N ALA A 8 -24.00 -34.45 -48.79
CA ALA A 8 -24.63 -33.54 -47.82
C ALA A 8 -24.50 -33.96 -46.35
N LEU A 9 -24.03 -35.19 -46.05
CA LEU A 9 -23.97 -35.70 -44.67
C LEU A 9 -22.57 -35.69 -44.04
N LEU A 10 -21.52 -35.42 -44.81
CA LEU A 10 -20.14 -35.24 -44.31
C LEU A 10 -19.74 -33.77 -44.13
N MET A 11 -20.62 -32.84 -44.47
CA MET A 11 -20.36 -31.38 -44.42
C MET A 11 -21.07 -30.67 -43.25
N CYS A 12 -21.62 -31.42 -42.29
CA CYS A 12 -22.30 -30.87 -41.11
C CYS A 12 -21.63 -31.21 -39.76
N LEU A 13 -20.44 -31.84 -39.77
CA LEU A 13 -19.66 -32.13 -38.56
C LEU A 13 -18.41 -31.25 -38.37
N SER A 14 -18.23 -30.23 -39.22
CA SER A 14 -17.14 -29.26 -39.12
C SER A 14 -17.59 -27.87 -38.63
N LEU A 15 -18.81 -27.74 -38.11
CA LEU A 15 -19.29 -26.48 -37.55
C LEU A 15 -18.72 -26.27 -36.14
N ALA A 16 -17.78 -25.32 -36.08
CA ALA A 16 -17.41 -24.53 -34.92
C ALA A 16 -16.92 -25.30 -33.67
N ARG A 17 -15.72 -25.89 -33.77
CA ARG A 17 -14.74 -25.54 -32.74
C ARG A 17 -14.28 -24.14 -33.11
N CYS A 18 -14.91 -23.11 -32.56
CA CYS A 18 -14.19 -21.87 -32.34
C CYS A 18 -12.95 -22.31 -31.56
N ALA A 19 -11.78 -22.29 -32.19
CA ALA A 19 -10.55 -22.47 -31.46
C ALA A 19 -10.58 -21.37 -30.41
N GLU A 20 -10.78 -21.73 -29.14
CA GLU A 20 -10.43 -20.80 -28.06
C GLU A 20 -9.01 -20.34 -28.38
N PRO A 21 -8.74 -19.03 -28.44
CA PRO A 21 -7.38 -18.55 -28.68
C PRO A 21 -6.50 -19.30 -27.69
N ALA A 22 -5.41 -19.92 -28.19
CA ALA A 22 -4.50 -20.67 -27.35
C ALA A 22 -4.21 -19.80 -26.12
N SER A 23 -4.65 -20.24 -24.94
CA SER A 23 -4.57 -19.41 -23.74
C SER A 23 -3.11 -19.04 -23.56
N ASP A 24 -2.81 -17.73 -23.50
CA ASP A 24 -1.47 -17.30 -23.12
C ASP A 24 -1.11 -18.07 -21.85
N PRO A 25 0.00 -18.84 -21.82
CA PRO A 25 0.42 -19.54 -20.62
C PRO A 25 0.47 -18.60 -19.41
N ARG A 26 0.71 -17.30 -19.65
CA ARG A 26 0.67 -16.27 -18.63
C ARG A 26 -0.72 -16.05 -18.03
N ASP A 27 -1.80 -16.12 -18.81
CA ASP A 27 -3.17 -15.95 -18.32
C ASP A 27 -3.52 -17.02 -17.30
N ALA A 28 -3.15 -18.28 -17.56
CA ALA A 28 -3.35 -19.39 -16.63
C ALA A 28 -2.57 -19.15 -15.32
N THR A 29 -1.31 -18.69 -15.42
CA THR A 29 -0.50 -18.32 -14.26
C THR A 29 -1.13 -17.19 -13.45
N LEU A 30 -1.54 -16.09 -14.09
CA LEU A 30 -2.19 -14.96 -13.42
C LEU A 30 -3.42 -15.41 -12.62
N ARG A 31 -4.31 -16.16 -13.27
CA ARG A 31 -5.53 -16.69 -12.64
C ARG A 31 -5.21 -17.60 -11.46
N SER A 32 -4.26 -18.52 -11.63
CA SER A 32 -3.86 -19.46 -10.58
C SER A 32 -3.26 -18.76 -9.37
N VAL A 33 -2.34 -17.80 -9.60
CA VAL A 33 -1.64 -17.09 -8.52
C VAL A 33 -2.61 -16.22 -7.73
N PHE A 34 -3.44 -15.41 -8.40
CA PHE A 34 -4.39 -14.55 -7.71
C PHE A 34 -5.49 -15.36 -6.99
N ALA A 35 -6.05 -16.39 -7.64
CA ALA A 35 -7.05 -17.24 -6.98
C ALA A 35 -6.50 -17.92 -5.72
N ARG A 36 -5.23 -18.31 -5.72
CA ARG A 36 -4.56 -18.89 -4.54
C ARG A 36 -4.31 -17.84 -3.46
N ALA A 37 -3.73 -16.70 -3.84
CA ALA A 37 -3.41 -15.62 -2.90
C ALA A 37 -4.66 -15.05 -2.22
N ASP A 38 -5.76 -15.00 -2.95
CA ASP A 38 -7.00 -14.35 -2.53
C ASP A 38 -8.08 -15.32 -2.09
N GLN A 39 -7.75 -16.61 -1.91
CA GLN A 39 -8.73 -17.66 -1.68
C GLN A 39 -9.69 -17.35 -0.53
N SER A 40 -9.20 -16.86 0.61
CA SER A 40 -10.05 -16.49 1.75
C SER A 40 -10.96 -15.30 1.43
N LEU A 41 -10.41 -14.25 0.82
CA LEU A 41 -11.14 -13.04 0.43
C LEU A 41 -12.19 -13.32 -0.64
N LEU A 42 -11.90 -14.22 -1.59
CA LEU A 42 -12.85 -14.67 -2.61
C LEU A 42 -14.06 -15.37 -2.00
N ARG A 43 -13.89 -16.10 -0.88
CA ARG A 43 -15.00 -16.72 -0.16
C ARG A 43 -15.79 -15.72 0.67
N SER A 44 -15.11 -14.84 1.41
CA SER A 44 -15.76 -13.96 2.38
C SER A 44 -16.28 -12.64 1.78
N ARG A 45 -15.63 -12.14 0.72
CA ARG A 45 -15.80 -10.76 0.19
C ARG A 45 -15.63 -10.70 -1.34
N PRO A 46 -16.33 -11.55 -2.13
CA PRO A 46 -16.09 -11.69 -3.57
C PRO A 46 -16.27 -10.38 -4.37
N SER A 47 -17.26 -9.54 -4.02
CA SER A 47 -17.50 -8.27 -4.71
C SER A 47 -16.34 -7.28 -4.53
N LEU A 48 -15.74 -7.23 -3.34
CA LEU A 48 -14.58 -6.37 -3.10
C LEU A 48 -13.33 -6.91 -3.82
N VAL A 49 -13.17 -8.23 -3.90
CA VAL A 49 -12.09 -8.83 -4.72
C VAL A 49 -12.27 -8.48 -6.21
N ALA A 50 -13.50 -8.51 -6.72
CA ALA A 50 -13.79 -8.08 -8.09
C ALA A 50 -13.43 -6.60 -8.30
N GLY A 51 -13.77 -5.72 -7.33
CA GLY A 51 -13.39 -4.31 -7.34
C GLY A 51 -11.87 -4.11 -7.39
N ARG A 52 -11.11 -4.86 -6.59
CA ARG A 52 -9.64 -4.86 -6.65
C ARG A 52 -9.14 -5.23 -8.05
N TYR A 53 -9.64 -6.30 -8.64
CA TYR A 53 -9.20 -6.72 -9.98
C TYR A 53 -9.56 -5.68 -11.05
N ALA A 54 -10.72 -5.04 -10.94
CA ALA A 54 -11.08 -3.92 -11.81
C ALA A 54 -10.12 -2.72 -11.63
N ARG A 55 -9.74 -2.39 -10.39
CA ARG A 55 -8.75 -1.34 -10.09
C ARG A 55 -7.38 -1.68 -10.68
N MET A 56 -6.91 -2.91 -10.50
CA MET A 56 -5.65 -3.41 -11.07
C MET A 56 -5.64 -3.33 -12.61
N ALA A 57 -6.79 -3.53 -13.25
CA ALA A 57 -6.90 -3.49 -14.71
C ALA A 57 -6.81 -2.07 -15.31
N ARG A 58 -6.81 -1.01 -14.50
CA ARG A 58 -6.77 0.39 -15.01
C ARG A 58 -5.45 0.79 -15.63
N GLY A 59 -4.35 0.17 -15.23
CA GLY A 59 -3.04 0.53 -15.75
C GLY A 59 -1.91 -0.29 -15.17
N ALA A 60 -0.74 -0.18 -15.81
CA ALA A 60 0.44 -0.98 -15.45
C ALA A 60 0.90 -0.75 -14.01
N TYR A 61 0.78 0.48 -13.48
CA TYR A 61 1.18 0.78 -12.10
C TYR A 61 0.19 0.22 -11.07
N ASP A 62 -1.12 0.33 -11.32
CA ASP A 62 -2.15 -0.27 -10.45
C ASP A 62 -2.02 -1.80 -10.46
N PHE A 63 -1.83 -2.42 -11.63
CA PHE A 63 -1.53 -3.83 -11.73
C PHE A 63 -0.28 -4.19 -10.92
N TYR A 64 0.81 -3.45 -11.09
CA TYR A 64 2.08 -3.67 -10.38
C TYR A 64 1.90 -3.62 -8.85
N ARG A 65 1.14 -2.66 -8.32
CA ARG A 65 0.83 -2.54 -6.89
C ARG A 65 -0.06 -3.65 -6.36
N GLY A 66 -1.05 -4.09 -7.14
CA GLY A 66 -1.95 -5.18 -6.78
C GLY A 66 -1.39 -6.58 -6.99
N SER A 67 -0.21 -6.71 -7.61
CA SER A 67 0.34 -7.99 -8.07
C SER A 67 1.54 -8.50 -7.28
N LEU A 68 1.69 -8.09 -6.02
CA LEU A 68 2.77 -8.61 -5.16
C LEU A 68 2.84 -10.16 -5.11
N PRO A 69 1.72 -10.92 -5.01
CA PRO A 69 1.76 -12.38 -5.08
C PRO A 69 2.27 -12.94 -6.42
N LEU A 70 2.05 -12.21 -7.52
CA LEU A 70 2.57 -12.58 -8.83
C LEU A 70 4.07 -12.30 -8.94
N PHE A 71 4.52 -11.15 -8.43
CA PHE A 71 5.94 -10.83 -8.33
C PHE A 71 6.68 -11.91 -7.53
N LEU A 72 6.07 -12.42 -6.45
CA LEU A 72 6.57 -13.55 -5.69
C LEU A 72 6.68 -14.82 -6.53
N HIS A 73 5.60 -15.17 -7.23
CA HIS A 73 5.56 -16.35 -8.06
C HIS A 73 6.67 -16.31 -9.11
N ASP A 74 6.81 -15.20 -9.83
CA ASP A 74 7.83 -15.01 -10.87
C ASP A 74 9.26 -15.02 -10.31
N TRP A 75 9.46 -14.53 -9.08
CA TRP A 75 10.74 -14.62 -8.41
C TRP A 75 11.13 -16.07 -8.12
N ARG A 76 10.19 -16.88 -7.60
CA ARG A 76 10.43 -18.26 -7.16
C ARG A 76 10.54 -19.24 -8.33
N ASP A 77 9.67 -19.11 -9.34
CA ASP A 77 9.45 -20.19 -10.30
C ASP A 77 10.61 -20.34 -11.30
N GLY A 78 11.52 -19.34 -11.42
CA GLY A 78 12.76 -19.45 -12.20
C GLY A 78 12.59 -19.87 -13.68
N ALA A 79 11.35 -19.97 -14.15
CA ALA A 79 10.91 -20.38 -15.48
C ALA A 79 11.21 -19.31 -16.52
N ASN A 80 11.45 -18.09 -16.07
CA ASN A 80 12.15 -17.06 -16.82
C ASN A 80 13.56 -16.88 -16.21
N GLU A 81 14.60 -16.97 -17.04
CA GLU A 81 15.98 -16.71 -16.63
C GLU A 81 16.16 -15.31 -16.01
N LEU A 82 15.18 -14.42 -16.21
CA LEU A 82 15.05 -13.06 -15.68
C LEU A 82 15.11 -12.96 -14.14
N SER A 83 14.63 -13.98 -13.42
CA SER A 83 14.55 -13.94 -11.94
C SER A 83 15.70 -14.64 -11.23
N ARG A 84 16.53 -15.40 -11.96
CA ARG A 84 17.63 -16.18 -11.34
C ARG A 84 18.63 -15.24 -10.69
N SER A 85 18.95 -15.53 -9.44
CA SER A 85 19.96 -14.83 -8.65
C SER A 85 20.80 -15.85 -7.93
N ARG A 86 22.11 -15.63 -7.86
CA ARG A 86 22.99 -16.38 -6.93
C ARG A 86 22.70 -16.07 -5.46
N PHE A 87 21.90 -15.02 -5.20
CA PHE A 87 21.45 -14.62 -3.88
C PHE A 87 20.08 -15.22 -3.61
N THR A 88 20.09 -16.43 -3.05
CA THR A 88 18.93 -17.27 -2.75
C THR A 88 18.36 -16.97 -1.34
N LEU A 89 17.24 -17.62 -0.98
CA LEU A 89 16.54 -17.38 0.29
C LEU A 89 17.30 -17.86 1.54
N ASP A 90 18.37 -18.63 1.35
CA ASP A 90 19.29 -19.14 2.37
C ASP A 90 20.36 -18.13 2.81
N LEU A 91 20.44 -16.96 2.17
CA LEU A 91 21.34 -15.87 2.57
C LEU A 91 20.74 -15.00 3.70
N PRO A 92 21.56 -14.18 4.39
CA PRO A 92 21.07 -13.26 5.41
C PRO A 92 19.91 -12.41 4.92
N GLN A 93 18.83 -12.44 5.68
CA GLN A 93 17.58 -11.74 5.38
C GLN A 93 17.48 -10.51 6.28
N PRO A 94 17.94 -9.33 5.84
CA PRO A 94 17.71 -8.10 6.59
C PRO A 94 16.21 -7.82 6.67
N ARG A 95 15.86 -6.93 7.60
CA ARG A 95 14.50 -6.41 7.62
C ARG A 95 14.27 -5.53 6.40
N SER A 96 13.12 -5.70 5.77
CA SER A 96 12.77 -5.11 4.49
C SER A 96 11.34 -4.58 4.52
N ALA A 97 11.06 -3.61 3.65
CA ALA A 97 9.73 -3.07 3.47
C ALA A 97 8.79 -4.08 2.76
N GLY A 98 9.36 -5.01 2.01
CA GLY A 98 8.69 -6.13 1.33
C GLY A 98 7.85 -5.73 0.12
N ASP A 99 7.33 -4.51 0.07
CA ASP A 99 6.70 -3.95 -1.12
C ASP A 99 7.19 -2.52 -1.42
N PRO A 100 8.51 -2.25 -1.47
CA PRO A 100 8.96 -0.89 -1.71
C PRO A 100 8.63 -0.46 -3.14
N HIS A 101 7.90 0.63 -3.25
CA HIS A 101 7.67 1.40 -4.47
C HIS A 101 7.28 2.82 -4.07
N LEU A 102 7.41 3.80 -4.98
CA LEU A 102 7.16 5.23 -4.69
C LEU A 102 5.89 5.47 -3.86
N GLU A 103 4.77 4.85 -4.22
CA GLU A 103 3.50 5.04 -3.49
C GLU A 103 3.38 4.37 -2.11
N ASN A 104 4.40 3.66 -1.65
CA ASN A 104 4.52 3.16 -0.26
C ASN A 104 5.53 4.00 0.56
N PHE A 105 5.94 5.15 0.03
CA PHE A 105 6.69 6.17 0.77
C PHE A 105 5.92 7.48 0.80
N GLY A 106 6.02 8.18 1.90
CA GLY A 106 5.36 9.46 2.07
C GLY A 106 5.83 10.24 3.28
N THR A 107 5.35 11.46 3.40
CA THR A 107 5.56 12.24 4.62
C THR A 107 4.75 11.62 5.75
N LEU A 108 5.41 11.37 6.88
CA LEU A 108 4.77 11.06 8.15
C LEU A 108 5.12 12.17 9.16
N ARG A 109 4.21 12.44 10.10
CA ARG A 109 4.34 13.54 11.07
C ARG A 109 4.66 12.99 12.46
N ALA A 110 5.89 13.24 12.90
CA ALA A 110 6.34 12.82 14.21
C ALA A 110 5.66 13.60 15.35
N ARG A 111 5.85 13.16 16.59
CA ARG A 111 5.24 13.78 17.78
C ARG A 111 5.60 15.25 17.95
N ASP A 112 6.84 15.62 17.64
CA ASP A 112 7.33 17.01 17.69
C ASP A 112 6.74 17.89 16.57
N GLY A 113 5.91 17.31 15.70
CA GLY A 113 5.24 17.97 14.60
C GLY A 113 6.07 18.03 13.31
N SER A 114 7.30 17.54 13.32
CA SER A 114 8.17 17.53 12.15
C SER A 114 7.77 16.45 11.15
N LEU A 115 7.88 16.76 9.86
CA LEU A 115 7.64 15.81 8.77
C LEU A 115 8.94 15.14 8.35
N ALA A 116 8.89 13.84 8.11
CA ALA A 116 9.98 13.07 7.49
C ALA A 116 9.41 12.15 6.40
N LEU A 117 10.22 11.86 5.37
CA LEU A 117 9.87 10.85 4.38
C LEU A 117 10.16 9.46 4.95
N GLU A 118 9.14 8.62 5.00
CA GLU A 118 9.20 7.29 5.58
C GLU A 118 8.37 6.30 4.74
N PRO A 119 8.68 4.99 4.79
CA PRO A 119 7.73 3.95 4.38
C PRO A 119 6.40 4.11 5.11
N ASN A 120 5.28 4.23 4.37
CA ASN A 120 3.96 4.47 4.96
C ASN A 120 2.96 3.32 4.74
N ASP A 121 3.38 2.25 4.05
CA ASP A 121 2.69 0.97 4.01
C ASP A 121 3.71 -0.14 4.32
N LEU A 122 3.44 -0.90 5.38
CA LEU A 122 4.31 -1.95 5.91
C LEU A 122 3.60 -3.31 5.94
N ASP A 123 2.48 -3.46 5.23
CA ASP A 123 1.72 -4.72 5.19
C ASP A 123 2.62 -5.89 4.73
N GLY A 124 3.50 -5.62 3.75
CA GLY A 124 4.46 -6.57 3.20
C GLY A 124 5.78 -6.68 3.97
N ALA A 125 6.00 -5.87 5.01
CA ALA A 125 7.30 -5.77 5.66
C ALA A 125 7.65 -7.05 6.43
N ASP A 126 8.84 -7.58 6.15
CA ASP A 126 9.32 -8.85 6.67
C ASP A 126 10.85 -8.93 6.60
N ARG A 127 11.42 -10.11 6.87
CA ARG A 127 12.83 -10.42 6.58
C ARG A 127 12.92 -11.19 5.27
N VAL A 128 13.58 -10.58 4.29
CA VAL A 128 13.80 -11.16 2.96
C VAL A 128 15.20 -10.86 2.47
N PRO A 129 15.71 -11.61 1.46
CA PRO A 129 16.92 -11.19 0.78
C PRO A 129 16.78 -9.75 0.29
N TYR A 130 17.80 -8.93 0.54
CA TYR A 130 17.81 -7.51 0.20
C TYR A 130 17.49 -7.23 -1.29
N LEU A 131 17.80 -8.19 -2.17
CA LEU A 131 17.54 -8.10 -3.61
C LEU A 131 16.04 -8.08 -3.93
N TRP A 132 15.19 -8.58 -3.03
CA TRP A 132 13.74 -8.48 -3.14
C TRP A 132 13.30 -7.01 -3.16
N ASP A 133 13.63 -6.27 -2.10
CA ASP A 133 13.34 -4.83 -2.00
C ASP A 133 13.96 -4.06 -3.16
N LEU A 134 15.21 -4.38 -3.50
CA LEU A 134 15.88 -3.69 -4.60
C LEU A 134 15.19 -3.92 -5.96
N ARG A 135 14.82 -5.17 -6.30
CA ARG A 135 14.12 -5.46 -7.57
C ARG A 135 12.73 -4.82 -7.58
N ARG A 136 11.99 -4.92 -6.48
CA ARG A 136 10.67 -4.30 -6.35
C ARG A 136 10.79 -2.78 -6.50
N LEU A 137 11.63 -2.12 -5.73
CA LEU A 137 11.83 -0.67 -5.82
C LEU A 137 12.22 -0.23 -7.25
N THR A 138 13.20 -0.90 -7.86
CA THR A 138 13.69 -0.53 -9.20
C THR A 138 12.66 -0.75 -10.30
N VAL A 139 11.87 -1.82 -10.26
CA VAL A 139 10.74 -2.00 -11.21
C VAL A 139 9.69 -0.92 -11.00
N GLY A 140 9.37 -0.57 -9.75
CA GLY A 140 8.47 0.53 -9.43
C GLY A 140 8.94 1.87 -9.99
N LEU A 141 10.23 2.18 -9.87
CA LEU A 141 10.85 3.38 -10.44
C LEU A 141 10.85 3.37 -11.98
N CYS A 142 11.13 2.23 -12.62
CA CYS A 142 11.03 2.07 -14.07
C CYS A 142 9.62 2.38 -14.59
N LEU A 143 8.59 1.86 -13.91
CA LEU A 143 7.20 2.11 -14.27
C LEU A 143 6.84 3.58 -14.05
N ALA A 144 7.28 4.17 -12.94
CA ALA A 144 7.04 5.58 -12.67
C ALA A 144 7.67 6.50 -13.73
N ALA A 145 8.93 6.25 -14.13
CA ALA A 145 9.56 6.99 -15.21
C ALA A 145 8.78 6.87 -16.54
N ARG A 146 8.30 5.67 -16.88
CA ARG A 146 7.51 5.41 -18.10
C ARG A 146 6.12 6.06 -18.10
N LEU A 147 5.56 6.33 -16.92
CA LEU A 147 4.22 6.90 -16.73
C LEU A 147 4.25 8.38 -16.35
N SER A 148 5.41 8.90 -15.96
CA SER A 148 5.64 10.32 -15.72
C SER A 148 5.35 11.14 -16.97
N ASN A 149 5.13 12.44 -16.78
CA ASN A 149 4.97 13.40 -17.87
C ASN A 149 3.85 13.00 -18.87
N PRO A 150 2.63 12.69 -18.41
CA PRO A 150 1.56 12.18 -19.29
C PRO A 150 1.24 13.14 -20.44
N ASP A 151 1.35 14.45 -20.19
CA ASP A 151 1.04 15.52 -21.14
C ASP A 151 2.29 16.14 -21.80
N ALA A 152 3.48 15.60 -21.57
CA ALA A 152 4.75 16.16 -22.07
C ALA A 152 5.63 15.08 -22.73
N PRO A 153 5.41 14.73 -24.02
CA PRO A 153 6.07 13.61 -24.69
C PRO A 153 7.59 13.66 -24.70
N ALA A 154 8.19 14.85 -24.83
CA ALA A 154 9.65 15.01 -24.83
C ALA A 154 10.26 14.72 -23.45
N ALA A 155 9.65 15.24 -22.37
CA ALA A 155 10.05 14.93 -21.00
C ALA A 155 9.83 13.45 -20.70
N ARG A 156 8.69 12.87 -21.11
CA ARG A 156 8.46 11.43 -20.98
C ARG A 156 9.54 10.59 -21.68
N ALA A 157 9.95 10.96 -22.88
CA ALA A 157 11.02 10.27 -23.59
C ALA A 157 12.37 10.37 -22.85
N ALA A 158 12.67 11.53 -22.27
CA ALA A 158 13.85 11.74 -21.44
C ALA A 158 13.80 10.91 -20.13
N ALA A 159 12.67 10.89 -19.41
CA ALA A 159 12.44 10.00 -18.26
C ALA A 159 12.70 8.53 -18.61
N VAL A 160 12.17 8.06 -19.74
CA VAL A 160 12.36 6.69 -20.23
C VAL A 160 13.83 6.44 -20.57
N GLY A 161 14.51 7.38 -21.21
CA GLY A 161 15.95 7.31 -21.49
C GLY A 161 16.81 7.29 -20.22
N ALA A 162 16.35 7.92 -19.14
CA ALA A 162 17.03 7.97 -17.85
C ALA A 162 16.86 6.72 -16.98
N VAL A 163 15.95 5.79 -17.35
CA VAL A 163 15.68 4.56 -16.57
C VAL A 163 16.94 3.81 -16.13
N PRO A 164 17.95 3.54 -16.99
CA PRO A 164 19.17 2.86 -16.57
C PRO A 164 19.94 3.62 -15.47
N ALA A 165 19.96 4.95 -15.53
CA ALA A 165 20.59 5.80 -14.52
C ALA A 165 19.79 5.80 -13.21
N ILE A 166 18.46 5.90 -13.28
CA ILE A 166 17.56 5.83 -12.12
C ILE A 166 17.74 4.50 -11.38
N VAL A 167 17.71 3.37 -12.09
CA VAL A 167 17.89 2.03 -11.51
C VAL A 167 19.27 1.88 -10.88
N ARG A 168 20.33 2.36 -11.56
CA ARG A 168 21.69 2.35 -11.02
C ARG A 168 21.80 3.19 -9.75
N ALA A 169 21.25 4.41 -9.75
CA ALA A 169 21.27 5.30 -8.59
C ALA A 169 20.54 4.66 -7.40
N ALA A 170 19.36 4.07 -7.62
CA ALA A 170 18.63 3.36 -6.57
C ALA A 170 19.41 2.17 -6.01
N ALA A 171 20.06 1.37 -6.87
CA ALA A 171 20.87 0.24 -6.43
C ALA A 171 22.11 0.67 -5.63
N VAL A 172 22.80 1.72 -6.07
CA VAL A 172 23.96 2.28 -5.35
C VAL A 172 23.53 2.85 -4.01
N ALA A 173 22.50 3.69 -3.98
CA ALA A 173 21.98 4.28 -2.73
C ALA A 173 21.53 3.20 -1.72
N TYR A 174 20.88 2.15 -2.20
CA TYR A 174 20.46 1.03 -1.35
C TYR A 174 21.66 0.26 -0.78
N ALA A 175 22.67 -0.03 -1.61
CA ALA A 175 23.90 -0.69 -1.15
C ALA A 175 24.70 0.18 -0.16
N ASP A 176 24.82 1.47 -0.43
CA ASP A 176 25.49 2.43 0.44
C ASP A 176 24.78 2.57 1.79
N ALA A 177 23.44 2.58 1.79
CA ALA A 177 22.64 2.60 3.01
C ALA A 177 22.86 1.34 3.86
N ILE A 178 22.86 0.15 3.25
CA ILE A 178 23.19 -1.11 3.96
C ILE A 178 24.60 -1.05 4.53
N ALA A 179 25.58 -0.61 3.75
CA ALA A 179 26.97 -0.56 4.18
C ALA A 179 27.18 0.46 5.31
N ALA A 180 26.51 1.62 5.25
CA ALA A 180 26.52 2.62 6.31
C ALA A 180 25.88 2.09 7.59
N HIS A 181 24.72 1.44 7.49
CA HIS A 181 24.04 0.83 8.63
C HIS A 181 24.88 -0.26 9.29
N ALA A 182 25.54 -1.11 8.51
CA ALA A 182 26.46 -2.13 9.01
C ALA A 182 27.66 -1.55 9.77
N ARG A 183 28.06 -0.30 9.47
CA ARG A 183 29.09 0.46 10.22
C ARG A 183 28.55 1.22 11.42
N GLY A 184 27.27 1.07 11.77
CA GLY A 184 26.62 1.74 12.89
C GLY A 184 26.18 3.18 12.60
N ALA A 185 26.14 3.60 11.33
CA ALA A 185 25.58 4.91 10.99
C ALA A 185 24.09 4.97 11.33
N ALA A 186 23.65 6.14 11.80
CA ALA A 186 22.23 6.45 11.94
C ALA A 186 21.55 6.42 10.56
N ARG A 187 20.25 6.10 10.54
CA ARG A 187 19.47 6.17 9.30
C ARG A 187 19.38 7.62 8.83
N ALA A 188 19.58 7.82 7.53
CA ALA A 188 19.44 9.14 6.94
C ALA A 188 17.99 9.60 7.07
N ARG A 189 17.79 10.79 7.64
CA ARG A 189 16.49 11.43 7.71
C ARG A 189 16.31 12.32 6.48
N VAL A 190 15.26 12.08 5.72
CA VAL A 190 14.89 12.93 4.57
C VAL A 190 13.79 13.88 5.03
N THR A 191 14.08 15.18 4.97
CA THR A 191 13.20 16.28 5.38
C THR A 191 13.07 17.31 4.26
N ALA A 192 12.22 18.32 4.44
CA ALA A 192 12.07 19.43 3.50
C ALA A 192 13.37 20.22 3.28
N GLY A 193 13.51 20.86 2.11
CA GLY A 193 14.61 21.78 1.81
C GLY A 193 15.87 21.11 1.25
N GLY A 194 15.74 19.87 0.78
CA GLY A 194 16.84 19.12 0.17
C GLY A 194 17.19 19.55 -1.26
N GLY A 195 16.41 20.45 -1.87
CA GLY A 195 16.61 20.94 -3.24
C GLY A 195 16.05 20.01 -4.33
N ASP A 196 15.34 18.94 -3.95
CA ASP A 196 14.58 18.09 -4.87
C ASP A 196 13.14 18.61 -4.98
N LEU A 197 12.74 19.03 -6.17
CA LEU A 197 11.45 19.67 -6.41
C LEU A 197 10.24 18.77 -6.14
N VAL A 198 10.38 17.45 -6.33
CA VAL A 198 9.31 16.48 -6.07
C VAL A 198 9.09 16.33 -4.58
N LEU A 199 10.18 16.16 -3.82
CA LEU A 199 10.13 16.04 -2.36
C LEU A 199 9.73 17.36 -1.71
N ASP A 200 10.25 18.51 -2.17
CA ASP A 200 9.88 19.82 -1.65
C ASP A 200 8.39 20.12 -1.89
N ASP A 201 7.82 19.72 -3.04
CA ASP A 201 6.36 19.77 -3.23
C ASP A 201 5.62 18.87 -2.23
N LEU A 202 6.08 17.63 -2.06
CA LEU A 202 5.47 16.68 -1.14
C LEU A 202 5.42 17.24 0.29
N PHE A 203 6.55 17.72 0.82
CA PHE A 203 6.65 18.30 2.16
C PHE A 203 5.80 19.56 2.30
N ARG A 204 5.85 20.48 1.34
CA ARG A 204 5.01 21.70 1.36
C ARG A 204 3.52 21.37 1.39
N ARG A 205 3.08 20.36 0.62
CA ARG A 205 1.68 19.90 0.66
C ARG A 205 1.34 19.22 1.98
N GLY A 206 2.24 18.40 2.51
CA GLY A 206 2.08 17.75 3.81
C GLY A 206 1.91 18.77 4.93
N GLN A 207 2.81 19.76 5.00
CA GLN A 207 2.77 20.81 6.02
C GLN A 207 1.49 21.64 5.92
N ARG A 208 1.13 22.10 4.72
CA ARG A 208 -0.09 22.88 4.51
C ARG A 208 -1.35 22.12 4.94
N ASP A 209 -1.43 20.83 4.63
CA ASP A 209 -2.60 20.03 4.96
C ASP A 209 -2.65 19.74 6.47
N ALA A 210 -1.50 19.54 7.14
CA ALA A 210 -1.41 19.45 8.60
C ALA A 210 -1.84 20.75 9.30
N ASP A 211 -1.32 21.90 8.86
CA ASP A 211 -1.63 23.22 9.45
C ASP A 211 -3.12 23.54 9.34
N ARG A 212 -3.77 23.06 8.29
CA ARG A 212 -5.19 23.30 8.01
C ARG A 212 -6.12 22.23 8.56
N ARG A 213 -5.59 21.16 9.16
CA ARG A 213 -6.38 20.00 9.62
C ARG A 213 -7.30 19.49 8.51
N ARG A 214 -6.73 19.36 7.31
CA ARG A 214 -7.49 19.14 6.08
C ARG A 214 -8.27 17.82 6.09
N GLU A 215 -7.77 16.82 6.79
CA GLU A 215 -8.47 15.56 7.05
C GLU A 215 -9.82 15.78 7.74
N LEU A 216 -9.89 16.68 8.72
CA LEU A 216 -11.14 16.96 9.43
C LEU A 216 -12.13 17.66 8.49
N SER A 217 -11.68 18.62 7.70
CA SER A 217 -12.56 19.31 6.75
C SER A 217 -13.04 18.41 5.62
N ASP A 218 -12.17 17.51 5.13
CA ASP A 218 -12.45 16.68 3.96
C ASP A 218 -13.31 15.44 4.33
N LEU A 219 -13.23 14.95 5.58
CA LEU A 219 -13.86 13.70 6.00
C LEU A 219 -14.98 13.87 7.04
N THR A 220 -15.18 15.07 7.59
CA THR A 220 -16.17 15.29 8.66
C THR A 220 -17.03 16.53 8.41
N VAL A 221 -18.16 16.60 9.12
CA VAL A 221 -18.99 17.80 9.25
C VAL A 221 -19.07 18.18 10.72
N LEU A 222 -18.96 19.48 11.01
CA LEU A 222 -19.17 20.05 12.33
C LEU A 222 -20.55 20.70 12.38
N THR A 223 -21.45 20.14 13.21
CA THR A 223 -22.78 20.72 13.47
C THR A 223 -22.86 21.17 14.92
N GLY A 224 -22.83 22.48 15.15
CA GLY A 224 -22.69 23.03 16.49
C GLY A 224 -21.34 22.65 17.10
N ALA A 225 -21.36 21.96 18.25
CA ALA A 225 -20.16 21.46 18.92
C ALA A 225 -19.86 19.97 18.61
N ARG A 226 -20.63 19.33 17.74
CA ARG A 226 -20.49 17.89 17.44
C ARG A 226 -19.94 17.69 16.04
N ARG A 227 -18.81 16.99 15.96
CA ARG A 227 -18.21 16.53 14.70
C ARG A 227 -18.64 15.10 14.41
N THR A 228 -18.94 14.81 13.14
CA THR A 228 -19.28 13.46 12.65
C THR A 228 -18.63 13.21 11.30
N ILE A 229 -18.23 11.97 11.04
CA ILE A 229 -17.64 11.56 9.77
C ILE A 229 -18.71 11.60 8.67
N LEU A 230 -18.34 12.05 7.47
CA LEU A 230 -19.22 12.06 6.31
C LEU A 230 -19.64 10.63 5.91
N ARG A 231 -20.75 10.52 5.18
CA ARG A 231 -21.21 9.28 4.54
C ARG A 231 -21.36 9.53 3.03
N GLY A 232 -21.21 8.48 2.24
CA GLY A 232 -21.13 8.58 0.77
C GLY A 232 -19.68 8.76 0.31
N ALA A 233 -19.49 9.31 -0.89
CA ALA A 233 -18.16 9.57 -1.44
C ALA A 233 -17.65 10.94 -0.95
N PRO A 234 -16.62 10.99 -0.09
CA PRO A 234 -16.09 12.27 0.40
C PRO A 234 -15.37 13.06 -0.70
N ASP A 235 -14.71 12.36 -1.63
CA ASP A 235 -14.11 12.96 -2.83
C ASP A 235 -14.99 12.66 -4.06
N PRO A 236 -15.63 13.67 -4.68
CA PRO A 236 -16.45 13.47 -5.87
C PRO A 236 -15.64 13.01 -7.10
N THR A 237 -14.31 13.16 -7.08
CA THR A 237 -13.42 12.67 -8.14
C THR A 237 -13.02 11.21 -7.96
N ASP A 238 -13.28 10.63 -6.79
CA ASP A 238 -13.07 9.20 -6.48
C ASP A 238 -14.35 8.61 -5.88
N SER A 239 -15.37 8.44 -6.72
CA SER A 239 -16.69 7.96 -6.31
C SER A 239 -16.71 6.52 -5.81
N GLU A 240 -15.62 5.78 -5.98
CA GLU A 240 -15.47 4.43 -5.43
C GLU A 240 -15.02 4.44 -3.97
N ASN A 241 -14.33 5.51 -3.55
CA ASN A 241 -14.05 5.74 -2.15
C ASN A 241 -15.35 6.13 -1.44
N VAL A 242 -15.87 5.24 -0.59
CA VAL A 242 -17.18 5.43 0.05
C VAL A 242 -17.07 5.20 1.54
N LEU A 243 -17.60 6.15 2.30
CA LEU A 243 -17.82 6.07 3.74
C LEU A 243 -19.24 5.62 4.01
N ALA A 244 -19.40 4.46 4.63
CA ALA A 244 -20.69 3.87 4.96
C ALA A 244 -20.84 3.72 6.47
N GLU A 245 -22.05 3.39 6.91
CA GLU A 245 -22.28 3.02 8.30
C GLU A 245 -21.41 1.83 8.70
N LEU A 246 -20.70 1.99 9.82
CA LEU A 246 -19.99 0.88 10.44
C LEU A 246 -21.02 0.00 11.17
N PRO A 247 -21.06 -1.33 10.91
CA PRO A 247 -21.98 -2.23 11.59
C PRO A 247 -21.87 -2.15 13.11
N GLU A 248 -23.01 -2.24 13.82
CA GLU A 248 -23.10 -2.12 15.27
C GLU A 248 -22.11 -3.03 16.03
N PRO A 249 -21.96 -4.34 15.72
CA PRO A 249 -20.98 -5.18 16.42
C PRO A 249 -19.54 -4.72 16.27
N ALA A 250 -19.19 -4.12 15.13
CA ALA A 250 -17.87 -3.58 14.87
C ALA A 250 -17.66 -2.28 15.64
N ARG A 251 -18.67 -1.40 15.65
CA ARG A 251 -18.68 -0.14 16.38
C ARG A 251 -18.56 -0.36 17.89
N ASP A 252 -19.33 -1.29 18.45
CA ASP A 252 -19.34 -1.60 19.90
C ASP A 252 -18.02 -2.21 20.37
N ALA A 253 -17.27 -2.84 19.46
CA ALA A 253 -15.96 -3.40 19.76
C ALA A 253 -14.82 -2.35 19.74
N LEU A 254 -15.07 -1.13 19.24
CA LEU A 254 -14.03 -0.08 19.13
C LEU A 254 -13.42 0.32 20.48
N PRO A 255 -14.17 0.56 21.57
CA PRO A 255 -13.55 0.95 22.85
C PRO A 255 -12.59 -0.12 23.39
N ALA A 256 -12.92 -1.40 23.23
CA ALA A 256 -12.06 -2.49 23.66
C ALA A 256 -10.80 -2.61 22.79
N LEU A 257 -10.93 -2.46 21.46
CA LEU A 257 -9.79 -2.33 20.54
C LEU A 257 -8.91 -1.15 20.96
N LEU A 258 -9.53 0.02 21.18
CA LEU A 258 -8.84 1.27 21.47
C LEU A 258 -8.11 1.24 22.84
N SER A 259 -8.62 0.46 23.79
CA SER A 259 -7.92 0.24 25.06
C SER A 259 -6.65 -0.62 24.89
N ARG A 260 -6.73 -1.71 24.10
CA ARG A 260 -5.59 -2.61 23.90
C ARG A 260 -4.52 -2.03 22.98
N TYR A 261 -4.88 -1.46 21.82
CA TYR A 261 -3.89 -0.90 20.91
C TYR A 261 -3.08 0.23 21.55
N ARG A 262 -3.67 0.98 22.49
CA ARG A 262 -2.99 2.05 23.22
C ARG A 262 -1.74 1.54 23.91
N ALA A 263 -1.75 0.29 24.42
CA ALA A 263 -0.57 -0.32 25.04
C ALA A 263 0.57 -0.61 24.05
N THR A 264 0.33 -0.54 22.74
CA THR A 264 1.34 -0.78 21.69
C THR A 264 2.11 0.47 21.26
N LEU A 265 1.58 1.65 21.61
CA LEU A 265 2.18 2.94 21.25
C LEU A 265 3.46 3.20 22.04
N LEU A 266 4.44 3.87 21.40
CA LEU A 266 5.73 4.19 22.04
C LEU A 266 5.57 5.11 23.25
N ALA A 267 4.67 6.08 23.18
CA ALA A 267 4.30 6.90 24.32
C ALA A 267 2.81 7.25 24.23
N PRO A 268 1.94 6.45 24.87
CA PRO A 268 0.50 6.53 24.69
C PRO A 268 -0.10 7.81 25.32
N PRO A 269 -1.00 8.52 24.62
CA PRO A 269 -1.84 9.55 25.21
C PRO A 269 -2.71 9.00 26.36
N PRO A 270 -3.32 9.84 27.21
CA PRO A 270 -4.31 9.39 28.19
C PRO A 270 -5.49 8.64 27.54
N ALA A 271 -6.21 7.80 28.31
CA ALA A 271 -7.27 6.95 27.75
C ALA A 271 -8.43 7.76 27.14
N GLU A 272 -8.73 8.89 27.76
CA GLU A 272 -9.74 9.85 27.33
C GLU A 272 -9.47 10.45 25.94
N TYR A 273 -8.22 10.44 25.47
CA TYR A 273 -7.88 10.84 24.09
C TYR A 273 -8.65 10.01 23.05
N PHE A 274 -8.88 8.73 23.36
CA PHE A 274 -9.49 7.76 22.47
C PHE A 274 -11.00 7.58 22.69
N ALA A 275 -11.64 8.54 23.38
CA ALA A 275 -13.09 8.59 23.45
C ALA A 275 -13.68 8.70 22.03
N VAL A 276 -14.45 7.69 21.62
CA VAL A 276 -15.03 7.59 20.27
C VAL A 276 -16.19 8.56 20.13
N LEU A 277 -16.14 9.40 19.10
CA LEU A 277 -17.17 10.40 18.77
C LEU A 277 -18.08 9.94 17.62
N ASP A 278 -17.47 9.33 16.59
CA ASP A 278 -18.17 8.71 15.44
C ASP A 278 -17.25 7.68 14.77
N SER A 279 -17.81 6.85 13.90
CA SER A 279 -17.04 5.89 13.09
C SER A 279 -17.73 5.63 11.77
N ALA A 280 -16.94 5.42 10.72
CA ALA A 280 -17.42 5.05 9.40
C ALA A 280 -16.65 3.85 8.86
N ARG A 281 -17.32 3.02 8.07
CA ARG A 281 -16.68 2.01 7.26
C ARG A 281 -16.17 2.64 5.97
N GLU A 282 -14.89 2.45 5.64
CA GLU A 282 -14.34 2.89 4.36
C GLU A 282 -14.30 1.74 3.34
N TYR A 283 -14.67 2.04 2.10
CA TYR A 283 -14.54 1.17 0.93
C TYR A 283 -13.75 1.87 -0.18
N GLY A 284 -13.22 1.08 -1.12
CA GLY A 284 -12.66 1.61 -2.37
C GLY A 284 -11.32 2.31 -2.25
N SER A 285 -10.50 1.96 -1.25
CA SER A 285 -9.24 2.64 -0.98
C SER A 285 -8.03 1.71 -1.11
N GLY A 286 -6.96 2.25 -1.72
CA GLY A 286 -5.77 1.48 -2.12
C GLY A 286 -6.01 0.61 -3.36
N VAL A 287 -5.05 -0.27 -3.68
CA VAL A 287 -5.23 -1.29 -4.74
C VAL A 287 -5.20 -2.68 -4.13
N ALA A 288 -4.05 -3.10 -3.60
CA ALA A 288 -3.91 -4.42 -2.97
C ALA A 288 -4.83 -4.59 -1.75
N SER A 289 -4.99 -3.52 -0.96
CA SER A 289 -5.81 -3.47 0.25
C SER A 289 -7.31 -3.29 0.00
N TRP A 290 -7.76 -3.16 -1.25
CA TRP A 290 -9.17 -2.87 -1.57
C TRP A 290 -10.19 -3.81 -0.90
N PRO A 291 -9.94 -5.13 -0.79
CA PRO A 291 -10.89 -6.04 -0.12
C PRO A 291 -10.76 -6.10 1.40
N ARG A 292 -9.84 -5.32 1.98
CA ARG A 292 -9.55 -5.33 3.41
C ARG A 292 -10.57 -4.50 4.18
N VAL A 293 -10.80 -4.90 5.42
CA VAL A 293 -11.58 -4.12 6.37
C VAL A 293 -10.88 -2.82 6.69
N ARG A 294 -11.54 -1.68 6.43
CA ARG A 294 -11.06 -0.37 6.85
C ARG A 294 -12.18 0.42 7.51
N ALA A 295 -11.87 1.09 8.61
CA ALA A 295 -12.78 2.02 9.27
C ALA A 295 -12.04 3.30 9.63
N LEU A 296 -12.75 4.42 9.52
CA LEU A 296 -12.34 5.69 10.10
C LEU A 296 -13.02 5.83 11.45
N VAL A 297 -12.26 6.20 12.48
CA VAL A 297 -12.76 6.37 13.85
C VAL A 297 -12.40 7.77 14.30
N LEU A 298 -13.41 8.61 14.50
CA LEU A 298 -13.24 9.95 15.03
C LEU A 298 -13.16 9.83 16.55
N VAL A 299 -12.05 10.28 17.11
CA VAL A 299 -11.81 10.33 18.56
C VAL A 299 -11.59 11.76 19.02
N ARG A 300 -11.83 12.00 20.29
CA ARG A 300 -11.73 13.33 20.92
C ARG A 300 -10.37 14.01 20.79
N GLY A 301 -9.26 13.26 20.88
CA GLY A 301 -7.93 13.86 20.83
C GLY A 301 -7.53 14.57 22.14
N PRO A 302 -6.62 15.57 22.08
CA PRO A 302 -5.97 16.15 23.26
C PRO A 302 -6.89 17.01 24.15
N SER A 303 -7.99 17.55 23.63
CA SER A 303 -8.94 18.34 24.41
C SER A 303 -10.39 18.13 23.95
N ASP A 304 -11.37 18.73 24.62
CA ASP A 304 -12.78 18.67 24.21
C ASP A 304 -13.12 19.63 23.05
N ALA A 305 -12.14 20.40 22.53
CA ALA A 305 -12.35 21.29 21.41
C ALA A 305 -12.52 20.50 20.10
N PRO A 306 -13.55 20.75 19.27
CA PRO A 306 -13.76 20.00 18.01
C PRO A 306 -12.63 20.12 16.98
N ASP A 307 -11.76 21.12 17.10
CA ASP A 307 -10.57 21.28 16.25
C ASP A 307 -9.41 20.37 16.70
N ASP A 308 -9.48 19.85 17.92
CA ASP A 308 -8.52 18.89 18.46
C ASP A 308 -8.90 17.43 18.15
N ASP A 309 -10.13 17.17 17.68
CA ASP A 309 -10.59 15.84 17.27
C ASP A 309 -9.60 15.18 16.29
N VAL A 310 -9.40 13.87 16.40
CA VAL A 310 -8.47 13.11 15.57
C VAL A 310 -9.20 11.98 14.86
N ILE A 311 -8.91 11.80 13.57
CA ILE A 311 -9.39 10.64 12.81
C ILE A 311 -8.30 9.57 12.87
N LEU A 312 -8.69 8.36 13.27
CA LEU A 312 -7.86 7.16 13.21
C LEU A 312 -8.31 6.27 12.05
N GLU A 313 -7.35 5.72 11.31
CA GLU A 313 -7.58 4.62 10.39
C GLU A 313 -7.41 3.30 11.14
N VAL A 314 -8.42 2.44 11.10
CA VAL A 314 -8.35 1.03 11.50
C VAL A 314 -8.35 0.18 10.23
N LYS A 315 -7.22 -0.44 9.88
CA LYS A 315 -7.02 -1.19 8.63
C LYS A 315 -6.67 -2.65 8.90
N GLU A 316 -7.44 -3.59 8.36
CA GLU A 316 -7.13 -5.02 8.37
C GLU A 316 -5.80 -5.27 7.67
N LEU A 317 -4.92 -5.93 8.41
CA LEU A 317 -3.60 -6.32 7.95
C LEU A 317 -3.67 -7.61 7.17
N ALA A 318 -2.88 -7.67 6.10
CA ALA A 318 -2.55 -8.94 5.47
C ALA A 318 -1.41 -9.62 6.24
N ASP A 319 -1.42 -10.95 6.24
CA ASP A 319 -0.18 -11.65 6.53
C ASP A 319 0.82 -11.44 5.39
N SER A 320 2.11 -11.48 5.70
CA SER A 320 3.18 -11.17 4.77
C SER A 320 3.22 -12.24 3.66
N VAL A 321 3.21 -11.79 2.41
CA VAL A 321 3.24 -12.68 1.22
C VAL A 321 4.67 -12.98 0.75
N VAL A 322 5.65 -12.83 1.63
CA VAL A 322 7.08 -12.90 1.30
C VAL A 322 7.57 -14.34 0.96
N PRO A 323 8.62 -14.50 0.11
CA PRO A 323 9.11 -15.82 -0.28
C PRO A 323 9.64 -16.71 0.85
N GLY A 324 9.28 -18.01 0.82
CA GLY A 324 9.92 -19.08 1.59
C GLY A 324 9.27 -19.46 2.92
N GLY A 325 8.27 -18.68 3.37
CA GLY A 325 7.94 -18.68 4.80
C GLY A 325 9.12 -18.11 5.61
N PRO A 326 8.89 -17.64 6.84
CA PRO A 326 9.99 -17.12 7.65
C PRO A 326 11.01 -18.24 7.94
N PRO A 327 12.32 -17.98 7.90
CA PRO A 327 13.31 -18.93 8.36
C PRO A 327 13.08 -19.24 9.86
N PRO A 328 13.50 -20.42 10.35
CA PRO A 328 13.35 -20.77 11.77
C PRO A 328 13.99 -19.72 12.68
N GLY A 329 13.22 -19.17 13.62
CA GLY A 329 13.71 -18.24 14.64
C GLY A 329 13.43 -16.75 14.40
N VAL A 330 12.68 -16.40 13.34
CA VAL A 330 12.26 -15.02 13.04
C VAL A 330 10.74 -14.86 13.24
N TRP A 331 10.22 -15.51 14.28
CA TRP A 331 8.80 -15.50 14.54
C TRP A 331 8.41 -14.18 15.18
N PHE A 332 7.46 -13.48 14.56
CA PHE A 332 6.51 -12.71 15.33
C PHE A 332 5.31 -13.62 15.55
N ASP A 333 4.87 -13.73 16.80
CA ASP A 333 3.75 -14.59 17.15
C ASP A 333 2.44 -14.12 16.47
N THR A 334 2.38 -12.84 16.06
CA THR A 334 1.21 -12.23 15.43
C THR A 334 1.58 -11.21 14.34
N VAL A 335 0.68 -11.01 13.37
CA VAL A 335 0.80 -9.98 12.32
C VAL A 335 0.94 -8.55 12.90
N PRO A 336 0.17 -8.14 13.94
CA PRO A 336 0.37 -6.87 14.63
C PRO A 336 1.80 -6.68 15.17
N ALA A 337 2.36 -7.69 15.83
CA ALA A 337 3.71 -7.61 16.39
C ALA A 337 4.77 -7.42 15.29
N ARG A 338 4.61 -8.11 14.15
CA ARG A 338 5.47 -7.92 12.97
C ARG A 338 5.44 -6.48 12.49
N LEU A 339 4.25 -5.92 12.30
CA LEU A 339 4.07 -4.57 11.76
C LEU A 339 4.75 -3.52 12.65
N VAL A 340 4.49 -3.55 13.97
CA VAL A 340 5.05 -2.58 14.92
C VAL A 340 6.59 -2.70 14.97
N ALA A 341 7.13 -3.92 15.00
CA ALA A 341 8.57 -4.12 14.96
C ALA A 341 9.19 -3.68 13.64
N SER A 342 8.48 -3.83 12.52
CA SER A 342 8.91 -3.37 11.21
C SER A 342 8.98 -1.86 11.11
N ALA A 343 7.96 -1.14 11.58
CA ALA A 343 7.98 0.33 11.63
C ALA A 343 9.19 0.84 12.42
N ARG A 344 9.40 0.34 13.64
CA ARG A 344 10.52 0.72 14.53
C ARG A 344 11.90 0.50 13.92
N ALA A 345 12.02 -0.47 13.03
CA ALA A 345 13.30 -0.86 12.45
C ALA A 345 13.53 -0.33 11.02
N LEU A 346 12.49 0.13 10.33
CA LEU A 346 12.59 0.70 8.99
C LEU A 346 12.55 2.23 9.00
N TRP A 347 11.83 2.84 9.95
CA TRP A 347 11.76 4.30 10.02
C TRP A 347 13.07 4.93 10.48
N ALA A 348 13.40 6.07 9.89
CA ALA A 348 14.48 6.93 10.35
C ALA A 348 14.08 7.66 11.65
N VAL A 349 12.80 8.02 11.76
CA VAL A 349 12.19 8.61 12.97
C VAL A 349 11.33 7.54 13.68
N PRO A 350 11.73 7.03 14.86
CA PRO A 350 11.04 5.92 15.51
C PRO A 350 9.54 6.17 15.79
N ASP A 351 9.14 7.42 15.96
CA ASP A 351 7.77 7.87 16.19
C ASP A 351 7.20 8.68 15.00
N ALA A 352 7.63 8.37 13.78
CA ALA A 352 7.21 9.07 12.55
C ALA A 352 5.69 9.21 12.40
N ASP A 353 4.91 8.26 12.92
CA ASP A 353 3.51 8.46 13.28
C ASP A 353 3.33 8.03 14.75
N PRO A 354 3.04 8.97 15.68
CA PRO A 354 2.99 8.69 17.11
C PRO A 354 1.82 7.81 17.53
N LEU A 355 0.83 7.63 16.65
CA LEU A 355 -0.34 6.77 16.88
C LEU A 355 -0.29 5.46 16.06
N TRP A 356 0.84 5.15 15.43
CA TRP A 356 1.04 3.88 14.73
C TRP A 356 1.14 2.71 15.71
N GLY A 357 0.05 1.95 15.80
CA GLY A 357 -0.08 0.75 16.62
C GLY A 357 -0.84 -0.34 15.89
N ALA A 358 -0.97 -1.50 16.50
CA ALA A 358 -1.72 -2.60 15.91
C ALA A 358 -2.29 -3.50 17.01
N ASP A 359 -3.40 -4.16 16.73
CA ASP A 359 -4.05 -5.11 17.64
C ASP A 359 -4.95 -6.05 16.82
N GLU A 360 -5.93 -6.69 17.47
CA GLU A 360 -6.99 -7.45 16.83
C GLU A 360 -8.36 -6.80 17.04
N TRP A 361 -9.16 -6.76 15.99
CA TRP A 361 -10.52 -6.25 16.01
C TRP A 361 -11.47 -7.30 15.43
N LEU A 362 -12.33 -7.86 16.30
CA LEU A 362 -13.23 -8.98 15.94
C LEU A 362 -12.48 -10.17 15.31
N GLY A 363 -11.27 -10.48 15.84
CA GLY A 363 -10.41 -11.56 15.36
C GLY A 363 -9.65 -11.25 14.05
N LEU A 364 -9.77 -10.03 13.51
CA LEU A 364 -8.94 -9.58 12.40
C LEU A 364 -7.72 -8.82 12.93
N PRO A 365 -6.49 -9.12 12.50
CA PRO A 365 -5.34 -8.28 12.81
C PRO A 365 -5.53 -6.92 12.12
N VAL A 366 -5.37 -5.83 12.87
CA VAL A 366 -5.56 -4.46 12.37
C VAL A 366 -4.41 -3.56 12.76
N LEU A 367 -4.05 -2.66 11.83
CA LEU A 367 -3.28 -1.46 12.08
C LEU A 367 -4.24 -0.36 12.57
N VAL A 368 -3.81 0.40 13.57
CA VAL A 368 -4.44 1.65 13.99
C VAL A 368 -3.42 2.75 13.81
N ARG A 369 -3.76 3.81 13.08
CA ARG A 369 -2.86 4.95 12.87
C ARG A 369 -3.63 6.24 12.66
N THR A 370 -2.95 7.38 12.59
CA THR A 370 -3.60 8.66 12.28
C THR A 370 -4.04 8.68 10.81
N GLU A 371 -5.32 8.95 10.56
CA GLU A 371 -5.82 9.25 9.21
C GLU A 371 -5.43 10.69 8.86
N SER A 372 -4.42 10.81 8.00
CA SER A 372 -3.88 12.05 7.45
C SER A 372 -3.65 13.19 8.45
N ALA A 373 -2.47 13.27 9.08
CA ALA A 373 -1.95 14.47 9.76
C ALA A 373 -0.88 15.19 8.91
N GLY A 374 -1.24 15.55 7.67
CA GLY A 374 -0.25 15.96 6.66
C GLY A 374 0.49 14.80 6.01
N HIS A 375 -0.03 13.57 6.16
CA HIS A 375 0.52 12.41 5.47
C HIS A 375 0.31 12.54 3.97
N LYS A 376 1.39 12.47 3.19
CA LYS A 376 1.35 12.53 1.73
C LYS A 376 2.24 11.48 1.12
N THR A 377 1.66 10.65 0.27
CA THR A 377 2.38 9.67 -0.53
C THR A 377 3.04 10.31 -1.74
N ILE A 378 4.20 9.79 -2.16
CA ILE A 378 4.80 10.12 -3.47
C ILE A 378 3.96 9.48 -4.57
N ARG A 379 3.23 10.29 -5.33
CA ARG A 379 2.32 9.81 -6.37
C ARG A 379 2.95 9.89 -7.74
N VAL A 380 2.85 8.80 -8.52
CA VAL A 380 3.42 8.74 -9.88
C VAL A 380 2.74 9.75 -10.82
N ASP A 381 1.43 9.95 -10.66
CA ASP A 381 0.64 10.93 -11.43
C ASP A 381 1.10 12.39 -11.24
N ARG A 382 1.89 12.68 -10.20
CA ARG A 382 2.47 14.01 -9.94
C ARG A 382 3.91 14.14 -10.43
N LEU A 383 4.51 13.10 -10.99
CA LEU A 383 5.83 13.18 -11.61
C LEU A 383 5.71 13.87 -12.97
N VAL A 384 5.79 15.20 -12.95
CA VAL A 384 5.65 16.06 -14.13
C VAL A 384 6.87 16.98 -14.26
N ALA A 385 7.16 17.40 -15.49
CA ALA A 385 8.34 18.19 -15.84
C ALA A 385 8.41 19.51 -15.07
N ALA A 386 7.25 20.10 -14.77
CA ALA A 386 7.14 21.30 -13.94
C ALA A 386 7.66 21.11 -12.51
N LEU A 387 7.75 19.87 -12.03
CA LEU A 387 8.34 19.47 -10.74
C LEU A 387 9.73 18.85 -10.90
N GLY A 388 10.42 19.11 -12.01
CA GLY A 388 11.80 18.65 -12.22
C GLY A 388 11.94 17.15 -12.46
N THR A 389 10.86 16.44 -12.78
CA THR A 389 10.96 15.06 -13.25
C THR A 389 11.63 15.05 -14.64
N PRO A 390 12.68 14.24 -14.87
CA PRO A 390 13.38 14.15 -16.16
C PRO A 390 12.47 13.92 -17.36
#